data_AF-A0A523MF00-F1
#
_entry.id   AF-A0A523MF00-F1
#
_cell.length_a   1.000
_cell.length_b   1.000
_cell.length_c   1.000
_cell.angle_alpha   90.00
_cell.angle_beta   90.00
_cell.angle_gamma   90.00
#
_symmetry.space_group_name_H-M   'P 1'
#
loop_
_entity.id
_entity.type
_entity.pdbx_description
1 polymer ?
#
loop_
_entity_poly.entity_id
_entity_poly.type
_entity_poly.pdbx_seq_one_letter_code
_entity_poly.pdbx_strand_id
1 'polypeptide(L)'
;MAQAAHAAQAQDQGRKKSNVVENMKMKSGFEGHETELGQAFSIVLKQLGSHAGYAHELNDPLVKAHLMAIQFAKVNGTIADYVAYDVEMMAPINARMKNVIDKTGEREVALVGLFDRTACHYALALDSGGTGNTRTWTSPFKTVLDAAQGIGQFAGLTEEYIHENWTKPRLIGYAKAMGVTIRVSDLDENRRITCELVED
;
A
#
# COMPACT_ATOMS: atom_id res chain seq x y z
N MET A 1 16.88 22.49 -70.09
CA MET A 1 15.89 21.40 -69.96
C MET A 1 16.09 20.79 -68.58
N ALA A 2 15.17 20.72 -67.62
CA ALA A 2 13.72 20.94 -67.49
C ALA A 2 13.47 21.58 -66.10
N GLN A 3 12.69 22.65 -65.94
CA GLN A 3 11.24 22.73 -65.70
C GLN A 3 10.62 21.74 -64.68
N ALA A 4 10.22 22.34 -63.54
CA ALA A 4 8.97 22.19 -62.76
C ALA A 4 8.56 20.82 -62.18
N ALA A 5 8.35 20.78 -60.86
CA ALA A 5 6.99 20.84 -60.28
C ALA A 5 7.02 20.89 -58.74
N HIS A 6 6.46 21.97 -58.19
CA HIS A 6 5.93 22.01 -56.84
C HIS A 6 4.81 20.97 -56.69
N ALA A 7 4.82 20.20 -55.61
CA ALA A 7 3.61 19.54 -55.10
C ALA A 7 3.52 19.80 -53.60
N ALA A 8 2.51 20.59 -53.25
CA ALA A 8 2.09 20.84 -51.89
C ALA A 8 1.68 19.53 -51.21
N GLN A 9 2.30 19.18 -50.09
CA GLN A 9 1.69 18.24 -49.16
C GLN A 9 0.76 19.02 -48.26
N ALA A 10 -0.53 18.91 -48.59
CA ALA A 10 -1.64 19.35 -47.79
C ALA A 10 -1.51 18.76 -46.37
N GLN A 11 -1.63 19.64 -45.38
CA GLN A 11 -1.91 19.25 -44.02
C GLN A 11 -3.26 18.53 -44.00
N ASP A 12 -3.25 17.19 -43.93
CA ASP A 12 -4.41 16.45 -43.47
C ASP A 12 -4.54 16.70 -41.96
N GLN A 13 -5.17 17.83 -41.62
CA GLN A 13 -5.71 18.03 -40.28
C GLN A 13 -6.88 17.05 -40.12
N GLY A 14 -6.53 15.80 -39.84
CA GLY A 14 -7.45 14.74 -39.47
C GLY A 14 -8.29 15.23 -38.30
N ARG A 15 -9.52 15.62 -38.60
CA ARG A 15 -10.59 15.93 -37.65
C ARG A 15 -10.64 14.80 -36.63
N LYS A 16 -10.17 15.05 -35.39
CA LYS A 16 -10.25 14.09 -34.26
C LYS A 16 -11.69 13.57 -34.21
N LYS A 17 -11.92 12.33 -34.66
CA LYS A 17 -13.22 11.68 -34.57
C LYS A 17 -13.58 11.67 -33.09
N SER A 18 -14.69 12.33 -32.75
CA SER A 18 -15.28 12.22 -31.42
C SER A 18 -15.52 10.75 -31.14
N ASN A 19 -14.90 10.23 -30.08
CA ASN A 19 -14.74 8.79 -29.84
C ASN A 19 -15.97 8.16 -29.18
N VAL A 20 -17.17 8.60 -29.58
CA VAL A 20 -18.45 8.20 -28.97
C VAL A 20 -18.61 6.68 -28.99
N VAL A 21 -18.22 6.04 -30.09
CA VAL A 21 -18.34 4.57 -30.24
C VAL A 21 -17.39 3.82 -29.30
N GLU A 22 -16.15 4.27 -29.12
CA GLU A 22 -15.23 3.63 -28.15
C GLU A 22 -15.67 3.83 -26.70
N ASN A 23 -16.27 4.97 -26.39
CA ASN A 23 -16.81 5.25 -25.05
C ASN A 23 -18.09 4.45 -24.75
N MET A 24 -18.75 3.91 -25.79
CA MET A 24 -19.91 3.01 -25.66
C MET A 24 -19.53 1.54 -25.62
N LYS A 25 -18.26 1.18 -25.89
CA LYS A 25 -17.80 -0.21 -25.73
C LYS A 25 -17.72 -0.54 -24.25
N MET A 26 -18.27 -1.70 -23.88
CA MET A 26 -18.04 -2.28 -22.57
C MET A 26 -16.59 -2.75 -22.50
N LYS A 27 -15.77 -2.05 -21.71
CA LYS A 27 -14.35 -2.33 -21.49
C LYS A 27 -14.17 -2.97 -20.12
N SER A 28 -13.24 -3.90 -20.04
CA SER A 28 -12.82 -4.54 -18.79
C SER A 28 -11.97 -3.61 -17.91
N GLY A 29 -11.32 -2.60 -18.52
CA GLY A 29 -10.31 -1.77 -17.85
C GLY A 29 -8.90 -2.37 -17.90
N PHE A 30 -8.73 -3.54 -18.52
CA PHE A 30 -7.45 -4.25 -18.68
C PHE A 30 -7.03 -4.38 -20.15
N GLU A 31 -7.67 -3.66 -21.08
CA GLU A 31 -7.26 -3.66 -22.47
C GLU A 31 -5.79 -3.23 -22.61
N GLY A 32 -4.95 -4.12 -23.16
CA GLY A 32 -3.50 -3.93 -23.27
C GLY A 32 -2.70 -4.35 -22.02
N HIS A 33 -3.35 -4.91 -21.00
CA HIS A 33 -2.76 -5.42 -19.76
C HIS A 33 -3.15 -6.89 -19.49
N GLU A 34 -3.58 -7.61 -20.51
CA GLU A 34 -4.12 -8.97 -20.37
C GLU A 34 -3.06 -9.97 -19.90
N THR A 35 -1.79 -9.74 -20.27
CA THR A 35 -0.67 -10.60 -19.84
C THR A 35 -0.41 -10.43 -18.35
N GLU A 36 -0.35 -9.18 -17.87
CA GLU A 36 -0.15 -8.84 -16.46
C GLU A 36 -1.31 -9.37 -15.62
N LEU A 37 -2.55 -9.24 -16.11
CA LEU A 37 -3.74 -9.79 -15.46
C LEU A 37 -3.63 -11.32 -15.34
N GLY A 38 -3.30 -12.02 -16.43
CA GLY A 38 -3.14 -13.47 -16.44
C GLY A 38 -2.03 -13.96 -15.49
N GLN A 39 -0.92 -13.23 -15.42
CA GLN A 39 0.17 -13.52 -14.49
C GLN A 39 -0.26 -13.32 -13.03
N ALA A 40 -0.93 -12.20 -12.72
CA ALA A 40 -1.43 -11.91 -11.37
C ALA A 40 -2.39 -13.01 -10.88
N PHE A 41 -3.37 -13.41 -11.71
CA PHE A 41 -4.27 -14.51 -11.38
C PHE A 41 -3.56 -15.85 -11.22
N SER A 42 -2.56 -16.14 -12.06
CA SER A 42 -1.77 -17.37 -11.91
C SER A 42 -1.05 -17.43 -10.56
N ILE A 43 -0.52 -16.30 -10.08
CA ILE A 43 0.15 -16.20 -8.77
C ILE A 43 -0.88 -16.40 -7.64
N VAL A 44 -2.01 -15.69 -7.69
CA VAL A 44 -3.10 -15.81 -6.71
C VAL A 44 -3.55 -17.26 -6.57
N LEU A 45 -3.80 -17.95 -7.68
CA LEU A 45 -4.23 -19.35 -7.67
C LEU A 45 -3.17 -20.29 -7.08
N LYS A 46 -1.89 -20.06 -7.37
CA LYS A 46 -0.78 -20.86 -6.81
C LYS A 46 -0.65 -20.65 -5.30
N GLN A 47 -0.78 -19.41 -4.82
CA GLN A 47 -0.70 -19.10 -3.40
C GLN A 47 -1.90 -19.70 -2.64
N LEU A 48 -3.12 -19.45 -3.13
CA LEU A 48 -4.34 -19.96 -2.48
C LEU A 48 -4.44 -21.49 -2.54
N GLY A 49 -3.85 -22.14 -3.54
CA GLY A 49 -3.76 -23.60 -3.63
C GLY A 49 -2.61 -24.22 -2.82
N SER A 50 -1.74 -23.41 -2.20
CA SER A 50 -0.57 -23.89 -1.45
C SER A 50 -0.92 -24.09 0.03
N HIS A 51 -1.26 -25.33 0.38
CA HIS A 51 -1.61 -25.72 1.75
C HIS A 51 -0.55 -26.59 2.45
N ALA A 52 0.56 -26.92 1.77
CA ALA A 52 1.63 -27.69 2.38
C ALA A 52 2.33 -26.89 3.48
N GLY A 53 2.45 -27.47 4.68
CA GLY A 53 2.97 -26.79 5.86
C GLY A 53 1.90 -25.99 6.60
N TYR A 54 1.39 -24.92 5.98
CA TYR A 54 0.23 -24.16 6.45
C TYR A 54 -0.52 -23.50 5.28
N ALA A 55 -1.74 -23.04 5.53
CA ALA A 55 -2.51 -22.28 4.55
C ALA A 55 -1.92 -20.87 4.40
N HIS A 56 -1.28 -20.62 3.26
CA HIS A 56 -0.64 -19.33 2.98
C HIS A 56 -1.69 -18.25 2.64
N GLU A 57 -1.44 -17.02 3.08
CA GLU A 57 -2.21 -15.85 2.64
C GLU A 57 -1.50 -15.14 1.48
N LEU A 58 -2.23 -14.29 0.74
CA LEU A 58 -1.68 -13.61 -0.45
C LEU A 58 -0.51 -12.67 -0.10
N ASN A 59 -0.55 -12.10 1.10
CA ASN A 59 0.42 -11.15 1.64
C ASN A 59 1.64 -11.81 2.32
N ASP A 60 1.67 -13.14 2.47
CA ASP A 60 2.71 -13.89 3.18
C ASP A 60 4.15 -13.46 2.83
N PRO A 61 4.54 -13.30 1.55
CA PRO A 61 5.90 -12.91 1.20
C PRO A 61 6.26 -11.52 1.76
N LEU A 62 5.32 -10.57 1.69
CA LEU A 62 5.52 -9.21 2.20
C LEU A 62 5.53 -9.20 3.73
N VAL A 63 4.64 -9.96 4.36
CA VAL A 63 4.61 -10.15 5.81
C VAL A 63 5.95 -10.71 6.30
N LYS A 64 6.48 -11.76 5.66
CA LYS A 64 7.79 -12.35 6.00
C LYS A 64 8.94 -11.35 5.84
N ALA A 65 8.93 -10.52 4.80
CA ALA A 65 9.93 -9.47 4.62
C ALA A 65 9.90 -8.45 5.78
N HIS A 66 8.71 -8.02 6.20
CA HIS A 66 8.56 -7.15 7.38
C HIS A 66 8.99 -7.84 8.68
N LEU A 67 8.54 -9.07 8.92
CA LEU A 67 8.92 -9.83 10.12
C LEU A 67 10.44 -10.02 10.21
N MET A 68 11.13 -10.26 9.10
CA MET A 68 12.59 -10.37 9.07
C MET A 68 13.26 -9.07 9.49
N ALA A 69 12.86 -7.93 8.92
CA ALA A 69 13.42 -6.63 9.27
C ALA A 69 13.13 -6.26 10.75
N ILE A 70 11.90 -6.48 11.20
CA ILE A 70 11.47 -6.19 12.58
C ILE A 70 12.21 -7.10 13.58
N GLN A 71 12.30 -8.40 13.30
CA GLN A 71 13.06 -9.33 14.15
C GLN A 71 14.52 -8.91 14.24
N PHE A 72 15.15 -8.57 13.11
CA PHE A 72 16.53 -8.11 13.09
C PHE A 72 16.72 -6.86 13.95
N ALA A 73 15.85 -5.85 13.79
CA ALA A 73 15.93 -4.64 14.60
C ALA A 73 15.67 -4.91 16.08
N LYS A 74 14.72 -5.81 16.41
CA LYS A 74 14.44 -6.23 17.79
C LYS A 74 15.66 -6.87 18.45
N VAL A 75 16.28 -7.87 17.83
CA VAL A 75 17.40 -8.61 18.45
C VAL A 75 18.66 -7.75 18.61
N ASN A 76 18.80 -6.70 17.80
CA ASN A 76 19.90 -5.74 17.89
C ASN A 76 19.58 -4.52 18.77
N GLY A 77 18.36 -4.41 19.31
CA GLY A 77 17.94 -3.25 20.11
C GLY A 77 17.77 -1.95 19.31
N THR A 78 17.61 -2.03 17.99
CA THR A 78 17.56 -0.89 17.06
C THR A 78 16.17 -0.65 16.46
N ILE A 79 15.10 -1.16 17.09
CA ILE A 79 13.73 -1.02 16.56
C ILE A 79 13.30 0.44 16.41
N ALA A 80 13.69 1.32 17.33
CA ALA A 80 13.41 2.75 17.27
C ALA A 80 14.16 3.41 16.10
N ASP A 81 15.42 3.06 15.88
CA ASP A 81 16.22 3.56 14.75
C ASP A 81 15.64 3.09 13.42
N TYR A 82 15.18 1.84 13.35
CA TYR A 82 14.51 1.31 12.17
C TYR A 82 13.24 2.08 11.84
N VAL A 83 12.39 2.37 12.84
CA VAL A 83 11.20 3.20 12.64
C VAL A 83 11.57 4.62 12.21
N ALA A 84 12.55 5.25 12.85
CA ALA A 84 12.97 6.60 12.51
C ALA A 84 13.44 6.68 11.05
N TYR A 85 14.23 5.70 10.62
CA TYR A 85 14.70 5.58 9.24
C TYR A 85 13.55 5.33 8.25
N ASP A 86 12.58 4.49 8.59
CA ASP A 86 11.38 4.25 7.77
C ASP A 86 10.56 5.54 7.57
N VAL A 87 10.40 6.34 8.64
CA VAL A 87 9.77 7.68 8.58
C VAL A 87 10.56 8.65 7.71
N GLU A 88 11.89 8.67 7.84
CA GLU A 88 12.77 9.50 7.01
C GLU A 88 12.70 9.11 5.53
N MET A 89 12.72 7.82 5.22
CA MET A 89 12.63 7.31 3.85
C MET A 89 11.32 7.74 3.17
N MET A 90 10.23 7.80 3.94
CA MET A 90 8.92 8.25 3.45
C MET A 90 8.77 9.78 3.37
N ALA A 91 9.76 10.56 3.81
CA ALA A 91 9.69 12.03 3.84
C ALA A 91 9.27 12.68 2.51
N PRO A 92 9.74 12.26 1.31
CA PRO A 92 9.33 12.88 0.06
C PRO A 92 7.83 12.74 -0.22
N ILE A 93 7.24 11.58 0.09
CA ILE A 93 5.80 11.32 -0.11
C ILE A 93 4.99 12.06 0.96
N ASN A 94 5.44 12.03 2.22
CA ASN A 94 4.79 12.74 3.31
C ASN A 94 4.78 14.25 3.07
N ALA A 95 5.87 14.82 2.57
CA ALA A 95 5.93 16.24 2.18
C ALA A 95 4.96 16.57 1.04
N ARG A 96 4.77 15.67 0.08
CA ARG A 96 3.77 15.83 -0.98
C ARG A 96 2.35 15.86 -0.40
N MET A 97 2.02 14.96 0.52
CA MET A 97 0.69 14.93 1.16
C MET A 97 0.47 16.17 2.02
N LYS A 98 1.48 16.57 2.81
CA LYS A 98 1.46 17.84 3.56
C LYS A 98 1.14 19.03 2.67
N ASN A 99 1.81 19.16 1.53
CA ASN A 99 1.58 20.25 0.59
C ASN A 99 0.16 20.26 0.02
N VAL A 100 -0.51 19.11 -0.08
CA VAL A 100 -1.91 19.05 -0.48
C VAL A 100 -2.79 19.53 0.67
N ILE A 101 -2.58 19.00 1.89
CA ILE A 101 -3.31 19.37 3.11
C ILE A 101 -3.22 20.89 3.36
N ASP A 102 -2.02 21.46 3.31
CA ASP A 102 -1.80 22.90 3.56
C ASP A 102 -2.53 23.79 2.54
N LYS A 103 -2.74 23.30 1.32
CA LYS A 103 -3.42 24.06 0.25
C LYS A 103 -4.93 23.95 0.30
N THR A 104 -5.45 22.79 0.69
CA THR A 104 -6.89 22.50 0.64
C THR A 104 -7.57 22.64 1.99
N GLY A 105 -6.82 22.54 3.09
CA GLY A 105 -7.34 22.34 4.44
C GLY A 105 -7.88 20.93 4.69
N GLU A 106 -7.83 20.03 3.69
CA GLU A 106 -8.42 18.69 3.78
C GLU A 106 -7.45 17.72 4.46
N ARG A 107 -7.68 17.49 5.75
CA ARG A 107 -6.83 16.62 6.59
C ARG A 107 -7.01 15.14 6.28
N GLU A 108 -8.15 14.71 5.75
CA GLU A 108 -8.39 13.30 5.37
C GLU A 108 -7.37 12.81 4.32
N VAL A 109 -6.77 13.73 3.55
CA VAL A 109 -5.67 13.41 2.61
C VAL A 109 -4.55 12.61 3.27
N ALA A 110 -4.29 12.81 4.56
CA ALA A 110 -3.31 12.01 5.30
C ALA A 110 -3.71 10.52 5.36
N LEU A 111 -4.96 10.21 5.68
CA LEU A 111 -5.46 8.83 5.72
C LEU A 111 -5.50 8.22 4.31
N VAL A 112 -5.90 9.00 3.31
CA VAL A 112 -5.87 8.57 1.90
C VAL A 112 -4.44 8.23 1.46
N GLY A 113 -3.47 9.05 1.87
CA GLY A 113 -2.05 8.84 1.57
C GLY A 113 -1.44 7.64 2.28
N LEU A 114 -1.95 7.28 3.46
CA LEU A 114 -1.49 6.12 4.22
C LEU A 114 -2.14 4.82 3.74
N PHE A 115 -3.43 4.84 3.41
CA PHE A 115 -4.24 3.62 3.30
C PHE A 115 -4.98 3.42 1.96
N ASP A 116 -5.44 4.48 1.29
CA ASP A 116 -6.41 4.33 0.19
C ASP A 116 -5.80 4.45 -1.22
N ARG A 117 -4.65 5.10 -1.34
CA ARG A 117 -3.92 5.23 -2.62
C ARG A 117 -2.63 4.43 -2.64
N THR A 118 -2.45 3.57 -1.65
CA THR A 118 -1.23 2.83 -1.41
C THR A 118 -1.46 1.36 -1.74
N ALA A 119 -1.11 0.97 -2.97
CA ALA A 119 -1.16 -0.44 -3.40
C ALA A 119 -0.37 -1.36 -2.44
N CYS A 120 0.70 -0.85 -1.81
CA CYS A 120 1.45 -1.55 -0.78
C CYS A 120 0.66 -1.80 0.51
N HIS A 121 -0.26 -0.91 0.90
CA HIS A 121 -1.13 -1.15 2.04
C HIS A 121 -2.12 -2.27 1.73
N TYR A 122 -2.78 -2.24 0.57
CA TYR A 122 -3.69 -3.31 0.15
C TYR A 122 -3.00 -4.68 -0.01
N ALA A 123 -1.73 -4.69 -0.41
CA ALA A 123 -0.94 -5.91 -0.47
C ALA A 123 -0.52 -6.44 0.91
N LEU A 124 -0.53 -5.59 1.95
CA LEU A 124 -0.17 -5.98 3.31
C LEU A 124 -1.41 -6.30 4.16
N ALA A 125 -2.44 -5.46 4.10
CA ALA A 125 -3.68 -5.55 4.85
C ALA A 125 -4.83 -5.86 3.89
N LEU A 126 -5.22 -7.14 3.85
CA LEU A 126 -6.12 -7.70 2.84
C LEU A 126 -7.59 -7.30 3.03
N ASP A 127 -7.95 -6.81 4.21
CA ASP A 127 -9.32 -6.46 4.61
C ASP A 127 -9.48 -4.97 4.97
N SER A 128 -8.57 -4.12 4.47
CA SER A 128 -8.60 -2.68 4.73
C SER A 128 -9.90 -2.04 4.27
N GLY A 129 -10.46 -1.20 5.13
CA GLY A 129 -11.66 -0.43 4.86
C GLY A 129 -11.78 0.81 5.73
N GLY A 130 -12.96 1.41 5.74
CA GLY A 130 -13.25 2.68 6.43
C GLY A 130 -13.34 3.85 5.47
N THR A 131 -13.93 4.96 5.94
CA THR A 131 -14.12 6.20 5.20
C THR A 131 -14.05 7.39 6.14
N GLY A 132 -13.88 8.61 5.59
CA GLY A 132 -13.78 9.82 6.39
C GLY A 132 -12.56 9.79 7.30
N ASN A 133 -12.75 10.13 8.57
CA ASN A 133 -11.66 10.24 9.54
C ASN A 133 -11.16 8.90 10.09
N THR A 134 -11.59 7.75 9.56
CA THR A 134 -11.22 6.43 10.12
C THR A 134 -10.84 5.40 9.06
N ARG A 135 -9.83 4.58 9.33
CA ARG A 135 -9.47 3.39 8.54
C ARG A 135 -9.25 2.20 9.46
N THR A 136 -9.69 1.02 9.03
CA THR A 136 -9.63 -0.21 9.80
C THR A 136 -9.09 -1.37 8.99
N TRP A 137 -8.26 -2.20 9.60
CA TRP A 137 -7.76 -3.44 9.00
C TRP A 137 -7.39 -4.44 10.09
N THR A 138 -7.20 -5.71 9.72
CA THR A 138 -6.69 -6.74 10.62
C THR A 138 -5.16 -6.77 10.60
N SER A 139 -4.52 -6.90 11.75
CA SER A 139 -3.06 -7.12 11.83
C SER A 139 -2.64 -8.29 10.92
N PRO A 140 -1.68 -8.10 10.01
CA PRO A 140 -1.35 -9.09 9.00
C PRO A 140 -0.35 -10.16 9.48
N PHE A 141 0.08 -10.12 10.75
CA PHE A 141 1.26 -10.86 11.19
C PHE A 141 0.96 -12.23 11.79
N LYS A 142 -0.21 -12.44 12.40
CA LYS A 142 -0.54 -13.66 13.15
C LYS A 142 -0.28 -14.95 12.39
N THR A 143 -0.86 -15.09 11.20
CA THR A 143 -0.89 -16.35 10.47
C THR A 143 0.53 -16.84 10.20
N VAL A 144 1.38 -15.92 9.72
CA VAL A 144 2.79 -16.21 9.44
C VAL A 144 3.57 -16.41 10.75
N LEU A 145 3.35 -15.61 11.78
CA LEU A 145 4.03 -15.77 13.08
C LEU A 145 3.74 -17.14 13.70
N ASP A 146 2.47 -17.54 13.78
CA ASP A 146 2.05 -18.82 14.36
C ASP A 146 2.72 -20.00 13.60
N ALA A 147 2.69 -19.96 12.27
CA ALA A 147 3.29 -21.00 11.43
C ALA A 147 4.83 -21.03 11.54
N ALA A 148 5.48 -19.87 11.53
CA ALA A 148 6.93 -19.76 11.52
C ALA A 148 7.55 -20.04 12.90
N GLN A 149 6.88 -19.66 13.99
CA GLN A 149 7.33 -19.98 15.35
C GLN A 149 7.28 -21.47 15.64
N GLY A 150 6.31 -22.20 15.08
CA GLY A 150 6.24 -23.65 15.18
C GLY A 150 7.49 -24.38 14.66
N ILE A 151 8.29 -23.73 13.81
CA ILE A 151 9.55 -24.25 13.26
C ILE A 151 10.80 -23.49 13.75
N GLY A 152 10.66 -22.66 14.79
CA GLY A 152 11.77 -21.95 15.42
C GLY A 152 12.18 -20.63 14.76
N GLN A 153 11.40 -20.10 13.81
CA GLN A 153 11.62 -18.76 13.25
C GLN A 153 10.93 -17.69 14.10
N PHE A 154 11.42 -16.44 14.03
CA PHE A 154 10.84 -15.27 14.72
C PHE A 154 10.59 -15.48 16.23
N ALA A 155 11.51 -16.19 16.89
CA ALA A 155 11.38 -16.56 18.30
C ALA A 155 11.16 -15.32 19.19
N GLY A 156 10.09 -15.36 19.99
CA GLY A 156 9.75 -14.31 20.94
C GLY A 156 9.21 -13.02 20.32
N LEU A 157 8.96 -12.96 19.01
CA LEU A 157 8.26 -11.85 18.37
C LEU A 157 6.75 -12.05 18.46
N THR A 158 6.01 -11.05 18.93
CA THR A 158 4.55 -11.13 19.05
C THR A 158 3.89 -10.01 18.27
N GLU A 159 2.61 -10.16 17.94
CA GLU A 159 1.86 -9.11 17.25
C GLU A 159 1.77 -7.84 18.07
N GLU A 160 1.63 -7.95 19.40
CA GLU A 160 1.60 -6.82 20.32
C GLU A 160 2.94 -6.08 20.30
N TYR A 161 4.06 -6.81 20.32
CA TYR A 161 5.37 -6.18 20.19
C TYR A 161 5.49 -5.42 18.87
N ILE A 162 5.10 -6.04 17.75
CA ILE A 162 5.13 -5.39 16.43
C ILE A 162 4.24 -4.15 16.43
N HIS A 163 3.03 -4.25 16.99
CA HIS A 163 2.07 -3.17 17.00
C HIS A 163 2.58 -1.96 17.78
N GLU A 164 3.06 -2.18 19.00
CA GLU A 164 3.54 -1.12 19.89
C GLU A 164 4.86 -0.51 19.44
N ASN A 165 5.78 -1.32 18.90
CA ASN A 165 7.15 -0.88 18.64
C ASN A 165 7.41 -0.55 17.16
N TRP A 166 6.54 -0.97 16.25
CA TRP A 166 6.73 -0.73 14.82
C TRP A 166 5.48 -0.13 14.15
N THR A 167 4.30 -0.74 14.27
CA THR A 167 3.09 -0.27 13.56
C THR A 167 2.62 1.10 14.03
N LYS A 168 2.40 1.29 15.34
CA LYS A 168 1.96 2.60 15.86
C LYS A 168 3.02 3.68 15.64
N PRO A 169 4.30 3.48 16.02
CA PRO A 169 5.29 4.55 15.94
C PRO A 169 5.55 5.02 14.51
N ARG A 170 5.57 4.11 13.52
CA ARG A 170 5.77 4.49 12.11
C ARG A 170 4.59 5.29 11.57
N LEU A 171 3.36 4.87 11.85
CA LEU A 171 2.15 5.57 11.38
C LEU A 171 2.06 6.97 12.00
N ILE A 172 2.32 7.08 13.30
CA ILE A 172 2.37 8.37 14.00
C ILE A 172 3.48 9.27 13.43
N GLY A 173 4.65 8.69 13.14
CA GLY A 173 5.75 9.41 12.49
C GLY A 173 5.37 9.96 11.12
N TYR A 174 4.69 9.18 10.28
CA TYR A 174 4.19 9.63 8.98
C TYR A 174 3.15 10.74 9.12
N ALA A 175 2.17 10.58 10.01
CA ALA A 175 1.14 11.57 10.27
C ALA A 175 1.74 12.92 10.72
N LYS A 176 2.69 12.86 11.67
CA LYS A 176 3.43 14.03 12.12
C LYS A 176 4.17 14.72 10.97
N ALA A 177 4.84 13.96 10.10
CA ALA A 177 5.51 14.50 8.92
C ALA A 177 4.53 15.16 7.93
N MET A 178 3.28 14.71 7.88
CA MET A 178 2.20 15.31 7.10
C MET A 178 1.56 16.53 7.78
N GLY A 179 1.86 16.79 9.05
CA GLY A 179 1.31 17.90 9.82
C GLY A 179 -0.10 17.62 10.38
N VAL A 180 -0.43 16.34 10.61
CA VAL A 180 -1.70 15.94 11.24
C VAL A 180 -1.46 15.05 12.45
N THR A 181 -2.45 14.98 13.32
CA THR A 181 -2.46 14.06 14.46
C THR A 181 -3.40 12.90 14.17
N ILE A 182 -2.92 11.67 14.41
CA ILE A 182 -3.73 10.46 14.33
C ILE A 182 -3.68 9.70 15.65
N ARG A 183 -4.71 8.90 15.91
CA ARG A 183 -4.74 7.87 16.93
C ARG A 183 -4.76 6.51 16.25
N VAL A 184 -3.90 5.60 16.69
CA VAL A 184 -3.93 4.19 16.29
C VAL A 184 -4.36 3.38 17.51
N SER A 185 -5.43 2.60 17.37
CA SER A 185 -5.99 1.80 18.47
C SER A 185 -5.00 0.76 18.97
N ASP A 186 -5.23 0.23 20.16
CA ASP A 186 -4.65 -1.04 20.58
C ASP A 186 -5.18 -2.19 19.69
N LEU A 187 -4.50 -3.33 19.72
CA LEU A 187 -5.03 -4.56 19.13
C LEU A 187 -6.18 -5.08 20.00
N ASP A 188 -7.34 -5.29 19.39
CA ASP A 188 -8.44 -5.99 20.05
C ASP A 188 -8.30 -7.52 19.95
N GLU A 189 -9.25 -8.26 20.52
CA GLU A 189 -9.29 -9.74 20.47
C GLU A 189 -9.37 -10.29 19.02
N ASN A 190 -9.87 -9.49 18.09
CA ASN A 190 -9.96 -9.80 16.67
C ASN A 190 -8.74 -9.32 15.88
N ARG A 191 -7.77 -8.69 16.56
CA ARG A 191 -6.56 -8.07 16.00
C ARG A 191 -6.87 -6.93 15.04
N ARG A 192 -8.03 -6.30 15.20
CA ARG A 192 -8.44 -5.14 14.42
C ARG A 192 -7.65 -3.94 14.88
N ILE A 193 -7.15 -3.19 13.91
CA ILE A 193 -6.47 -1.91 14.09
C ILE A 193 -7.38 -0.85 13.50
N THR A 194 -7.61 0.22 14.26
CA THR A 194 -8.28 1.43 13.79
C THR A 194 -7.31 2.59 13.83
N CYS A 195 -7.14 3.27 12.70
CA CYS A 195 -6.46 4.55 12.60
C CYS A 195 -7.49 5.65 12.43
N GLU A 196 -7.44 6.66 13.29
CA GLU A 196 -8.37 7.78 13.30
C GLU A 196 -7.61 9.11 13.22
N LEU A 197 -8.07 10.01 12.36
CA LEU A 197 -7.64 11.39 12.35
C LEU A 197 -8.29 12.12 13.54
N VAL A 198 -7.47 12.75 14.38
CA VAL A 198 -7.95 13.48 15.56
C VAL A 198 -7.78 14.99 15.40
N GLU A 199 -8.69 15.74 16.01
CA GLU A 199 -8.54 17.18 16.16
C GLU A 199 -7.44 17.49 17.18
N ASP A 200 -6.78 18.64 17.00
CA ASP A 200 -5.69 19.11 17.86
C ASP A 200 -6.24 19.92 19.04
#